data_AF-A0A9Q1BIN7-F1
#
_entry.id   AF-A0A9Q1BIN7-F1
#
_cell.length_a   1.000
_cell.length_b   1.000
_cell.length_c   1.000
_cell.angle_alpha   90.00
_cell.angle_beta   90.00
_cell.angle_gamma   90.00
#
_symmetry.space_group_name_H-M   'P 1'
#
loop_
_entity.id
_entity.type
_entity.pdbx_description
1 polymer ?
#
loop_
_entity_poly.entity_id
_entity_poly.type
_entity_poly.pdbx_seq_one_letter_code
_entity_poly.pdbx_strand_id
1 'polypeptide(L)'
;MSVKTDLCHFSLFKIYPGHGKRYIRQDGKTFIFFSSKCQKSFFMKRNPRDINWTVLYRRKHKKGQQEEVTKKRTRKTTKFQRSIAGTSLAEILAKKNQKPEVRKAQREQAIKAAKEKNRSKKEAKKPAPKPASKAPKQKAERKTFIFFSSKCQKSFFMKRNPRDINWTVLYRRKHKKGQQEEVTKKRTRKTTKFQRSIAGTSLAEILAKKNQKPEVRKAQREQAIKAAKEKNRSKKEAKKPAPKPASKAPKQKAERKVKSSAPRVGGKR
;
A
#
# COMPACT_ATOMS: atom_id res chain seq x y z
N MET A 1 14.92 46.21 -21.11
CA MET A 1 15.98 45.20 -21.31
C MET A 1 16.47 44.72 -19.94
N SER A 2 16.43 43.42 -19.63
CA SER A 2 16.96 42.90 -18.36
C SER A 2 18.47 42.68 -18.49
N VAL A 3 19.25 43.46 -17.76
CA VAL A 3 20.72 43.37 -17.79
C VAL A 3 21.15 42.10 -17.05
N LYS A 4 21.99 41.28 -17.68
CA LYS A 4 22.56 40.08 -17.07
C LYS A 4 23.41 40.48 -15.87
N THR A 5 23.06 39.96 -14.70
CA THR A 5 23.79 40.21 -13.44
C THR A 5 24.46 38.92 -12.98
N ASP A 6 25.75 39.01 -12.68
CA ASP A 6 26.50 37.90 -12.10
C ASP A 6 26.37 37.94 -10.57
N LEU A 7 26.73 36.85 -9.90
CA LEU A 7 26.76 36.78 -8.43
C LEU A 7 28.19 36.65 -7.94
N CYS A 8 28.52 37.44 -6.91
CA CYS A 8 29.80 37.34 -6.23
C CYS A 8 29.95 35.95 -5.58
N HIS A 9 31.08 35.30 -5.84
CA HIS A 9 31.35 33.98 -5.27
C HIS A 9 31.47 34.00 -3.74
N PHE A 10 32.03 35.07 -3.18
CA PHE A 10 32.26 35.18 -1.73
C PHE A 10 31.01 35.67 -0.99
N SER A 11 30.43 36.80 -1.41
CA SER A 11 29.35 37.46 -0.68
C SER A 11 27.95 37.14 -1.19
N LEU A 12 27.81 36.59 -2.41
CA LEU A 12 26.56 36.44 -3.18
C LEU A 12 25.81 37.76 -3.43
N PHE A 13 26.50 38.91 -3.42
CA PHE A 13 25.92 40.16 -3.94
C PHE A 13 25.86 40.15 -5.46
N LYS A 14 24.84 40.82 -6.02
CA LYS A 14 24.68 41.01 -7.45
C LYS A 14 25.81 41.90 -7.99
N ILE A 15 26.38 41.49 -9.11
CA ILE A 15 27.43 42.19 -9.84
C ILE A 15 26.79 42.68 -11.14
N TYR A 16 26.73 44.00 -11.30
CA TYR A 16 26.29 44.62 -12.53
C TYR A 16 27.45 44.69 -13.52
N PRO A 17 27.17 44.79 -14.84
CA PRO A 17 28.22 44.99 -15.84
C PRO A 17 29.15 46.16 -15.47
N GLY A 18 30.43 46.05 -15.82
CA GLY A 18 31.45 47.04 -15.49
C GLY A 18 31.97 47.01 -14.05
N HIS A 19 31.49 46.09 -13.20
CA HIS A 19 31.90 46.00 -11.80
C HIS A 19 32.60 44.67 -11.47
N GLY A 20 33.43 44.72 -10.43
CA GLY A 20 34.07 43.54 -9.88
C GLY A 20 35.29 43.06 -10.65
N LYS A 21 35.77 41.86 -10.31
CA LYS A 21 36.92 41.19 -10.94
C LYS A 21 36.65 39.71 -11.12
N ARG A 22 37.14 39.13 -12.21
CA ARG A 22 37.08 37.69 -12.49
C ARG A 22 38.45 37.07 -12.25
N TYR A 23 38.49 36.05 -11.41
CA TYR A 23 39.68 35.25 -11.12
C TYR A 23 39.46 33.82 -11.62
N ILE A 24 40.39 33.33 -12.42
CA ILE A 24 40.37 31.95 -12.91
C ILE A 24 41.48 31.21 -12.17
N ARG A 25 41.11 30.16 -11.43
CA ARG A 25 42.06 29.28 -10.75
C ARG A 25 42.67 28.31 -11.76
N GLN A 26 43.86 27.79 -11.47
CA GLN A 26 44.56 26.80 -12.30
C GLN A 26 43.67 25.59 -12.69
N ASP A 27 42.79 25.13 -11.80
CA ASP A 27 41.83 24.06 -12.09
C ASP A 27 40.68 24.43 -13.07
N GLY A 28 40.76 25.60 -13.72
CA GLY A 28 39.71 26.13 -14.62
C GLY A 28 38.49 26.73 -13.92
N LYS A 29 38.44 26.69 -12.57
CA LYS A 29 37.31 27.26 -11.81
C LYS A 29 37.33 28.78 -11.88
N THR A 30 36.22 29.35 -12.34
CA THR A 30 36.03 30.80 -12.44
C THR A 30 35.33 31.33 -11.18
N PHE A 31 35.92 32.36 -10.58
CA PHE A 31 35.42 33.06 -9.42
C PHE A 31 35.19 34.53 -9.78
N ILE A 32 33.99 35.05 -9.54
CA ILE A 32 33.68 36.46 -9.77
C ILE A 32 33.52 37.15 -8.42
N PHE A 33 34.21 38.28 -8.23
CA PHE A 33 34.20 39.05 -6.99
C PHE A 33 33.59 40.42 -7.22
N PHE A 34 32.68 40.84 -6.35
CA PHE A 34 32.07 42.18 -6.40
C PHE A 34 33.06 43.29 -6.02
N SER A 35 33.94 43.04 -5.04
CA SER A 35 34.88 44.04 -4.52
C SER A 35 36.23 43.45 -4.12
N SER A 36 37.25 44.31 -4.00
CA SER A 36 38.58 43.94 -3.51
C SER A 36 38.54 43.30 -2.11
N LYS A 37 37.60 43.73 -1.25
CA LYS A 37 37.33 43.11 0.07
C LYS A 37 36.95 41.64 -0.05
N CYS A 38 36.10 41.28 -1.01
CA CYS A 38 35.70 39.90 -1.28
C CYS A 38 36.90 39.08 -1.78
N GLN A 39 37.67 39.66 -2.72
CA GLN A 39 38.85 39.02 -3.30
C GLN A 39 39.92 38.73 -2.24
N LYS A 40 40.29 39.72 -1.42
CA LYS A 40 41.27 39.56 -0.33
C LYS A 40 40.79 38.50 0.67
N SER A 41 39.52 38.50 1.05
CA SER A 41 38.96 37.50 1.98
C SER A 41 39.02 36.07 1.42
N PHE A 42 38.80 35.92 0.11
CA PHE A 42 38.93 34.63 -0.58
C PHE A 42 40.38 34.14 -0.60
N PHE A 43 41.34 35.01 -0.93
CA PHE A 43 42.77 34.63 -0.92
C PHE A 43 43.32 34.35 0.48
N MET A 44 42.80 35.04 1.51
CA MET A 44 43.04 34.70 2.91
C MET A 44 42.33 33.40 3.36
N LYS A 45 41.66 32.69 2.44
CA LYS A 45 40.95 31.42 2.70
C LYS A 45 39.91 31.52 3.82
N ARG A 46 39.33 32.72 4.04
CA ARG A 46 38.26 32.90 5.03
C ARG A 46 36.99 32.21 4.56
N ASN A 47 36.27 31.58 5.47
CA ASN A 47 34.99 30.94 5.17
C ASN A 47 33.86 32.00 5.12
N PRO A 48 33.16 32.18 3.99
CA PRO A 48 32.07 33.15 3.90
C PRO A 48 30.96 32.93 4.93
N ARG A 49 30.74 31.67 5.36
CA ARG A 49 29.70 31.29 6.34
C ARG A 49 29.96 31.80 7.75
N ASP A 50 31.18 32.26 8.03
CA ASP A 50 31.60 32.77 9.33
C ASP A 50 31.82 34.29 9.29
N ILE A 51 31.69 34.92 8.11
CA ILE A 51 31.78 36.38 7.94
C ILE A 51 30.39 37.03 7.96
N ASN A 52 30.12 37.83 8.99
CA ASN A 52 28.80 38.36 9.34
C ASN A 52 28.04 39.09 8.23
N TRP A 53 28.75 39.82 7.36
CA TRP A 53 28.16 40.65 6.31
C TRP A 53 27.80 39.90 5.03
N THR A 54 28.19 38.63 4.88
CA THR A 54 27.88 37.86 3.67
C THR A 54 26.43 37.34 3.69
N VAL A 55 25.86 37.14 2.50
CA VAL A 55 24.53 36.52 2.38
C VAL A 55 24.54 35.07 2.89
N LEU A 56 25.67 34.34 2.74
CA LEU A 56 25.84 32.97 3.24
C LEU A 56 25.72 32.92 4.77
N TYR A 57 26.38 33.82 5.48
CA TYR A 57 26.26 33.94 6.92
C TYR A 57 24.83 34.26 7.34
N ARG A 58 24.19 35.24 6.67
CA ARG A 58 22.81 35.62 6.97
C ARG A 58 21.83 34.46 6.75
N ARG A 59 22.00 33.64 5.70
CA ARG A 59 21.22 32.42 5.47
C ARG A 59 21.45 31.36 6.55
N LYS A 60 22.70 31.09 6.93
CA LYS A 60 23.06 30.14 8.01
C LYS A 60 22.44 30.53 9.35
N HIS A 61 22.39 31.83 9.64
CA HIS A 61 21.86 32.39 10.90
C HIS A 61 20.43 32.92 10.78
N LYS A 62 19.73 32.63 9.67
CA LYS A 62 18.33 33.04 9.41
C LYS A 62 18.07 34.54 9.58
N LYS A 63 19.07 35.39 9.33
CA LYS A 63 18.93 36.85 9.39
C LYS A 63 18.25 37.38 8.13
N GLY A 64 17.16 38.12 8.29
CA GLY A 64 16.48 38.82 7.19
C GLY A 64 15.69 37.91 6.23
N GLN A 65 15.43 36.66 6.60
CA GLN A 65 14.40 35.86 5.97
C GLN A 65 13.08 36.23 6.64
N GLN A 66 12.13 36.83 5.91
CA GLN A 66 10.73 36.72 6.31
C GLN A 66 10.36 35.25 6.12
N GLU A 67 10.04 34.55 7.20
CA GLU A 67 9.56 33.17 7.15
C GLU A 67 8.16 33.11 6.51
N GLU A 68 8.01 33.56 5.26
CA GLU A 68 7.06 32.93 4.35
C GLU A 68 7.66 31.59 3.90
N VAL A 69 7.94 30.73 4.89
CA VAL A 69 8.14 29.31 4.65
C VAL A 69 6.80 28.83 4.14
N THR A 70 6.61 28.90 2.84
CA THR A 70 5.55 28.20 2.11
C THR A 70 5.77 26.73 2.41
N LYS A 71 5.21 26.28 3.54
CA LYS A 71 5.16 24.89 3.94
C LYS A 71 4.51 24.21 2.75
N LYS A 72 5.29 23.45 1.98
CA LYS A 72 4.76 22.66 0.87
C LYS A 72 3.79 21.66 1.46
N ARG A 73 2.51 22.06 1.57
CA ARG A 73 1.40 21.22 2.02
C ARG A 73 1.28 20.11 0.99
N THR A 74 1.76 18.92 1.33
CA THR A 74 1.50 17.73 0.53
C THR A 74 0.00 17.48 0.57
N ARG A 75 -0.69 17.60 -0.57
CA ARG A 75 -2.11 17.25 -0.68
C ARG A 75 -2.25 15.74 -0.41
N LYS A 76 -2.91 15.35 0.69
CA LYS A 76 -3.21 13.94 0.99
C LYS A 76 -4.21 13.42 -0.04
N THR A 77 -3.92 12.25 -0.60
CA THR A 77 -4.84 11.56 -1.53
C THR A 77 -5.91 10.84 -0.73
N THR A 78 -7.16 11.30 -0.80
CA THR A 78 -8.31 10.55 -0.28
C THR A 78 -8.59 9.40 -1.25
N LYS A 79 -8.32 8.16 -0.84
CA LYS A 79 -8.66 6.97 -1.63
C LYS A 79 -10.13 6.63 -1.38
N PHE A 80 -10.94 6.55 -2.43
CA PHE A 80 -12.31 6.06 -2.34
C PHE A 80 -12.31 4.61 -1.82
N GLN A 81 -13.08 4.34 -0.77
CA GLN A 81 -13.33 2.97 -0.31
C GLN A 81 -14.30 2.31 -1.29
N ARG A 82 -13.91 1.18 -1.86
CA ARG A 82 -14.82 0.30 -2.64
C ARG A 82 -15.25 -0.85 -1.73
N SER A 83 -16.47 -1.35 -1.91
CA SER A 83 -16.89 -2.61 -1.32
C SER A 83 -16.03 -3.75 -1.87
N ILE A 84 -15.76 -4.73 -1.03
CA ILE A 84 -15.05 -5.96 -1.41
C ILE A 84 -16.11 -7.04 -1.57
N ALA A 85 -15.98 -7.92 -2.57
CA ALA A 85 -16.93 -9.01 -2.75
C ALA A 85 -17.07 -9.81 -1.43
N GLY A 86 -18.29 -9.88 -0.89
CA GLY A 86 -18.58 -10.55 0.38
C GLY A 86 -18.55 -9.68 1.65
N THR A 87 -18.15 -8.41 1.60
CA THR A 87 -18.28 -7.47 2.74
C THR A 87 -18.73 -6.09 2.29
N SER A 88 -19.83 -5.60 2.87
CA SER A 88 -20.37 -4.29 2.52
C SER A 88 -19.45 -3.17 3.00
N LEU A 89 -19.49 -2.02 2.32
CA LEU A 89 -18.69 -0.84 2.70
C LEU A 89 -19.01 -0.37 4.13
N ALA A 90 -20.26 -0.57 4.57
CA ALA A 90 -20.73 -0.27 5.92
C ALA A 90 -20.08 -1.17 6.99
N GLU A 91 -19.98 -2.48 6.74
CA GLU A 91 -19.29 -3.41 7.65
C GLU A 91 -17.79 -3.13 7.77
N ILE A 92 -17.15 -2.73 6.66
CA ILE A 92 -15.73 -2.36 6.64
C ILE A 92 -15.51 -1.09 7.48
N LEU A 93 -16.39 -0.09 7.36
CA LEU A 93 -16.33 1.12 8.17
C LEU A 93 -16.62 0.84 9.65
N ALA A 94 -17.61 0.00 9.95
CA ALA A 94 -17.94 -0.40 11.32
C ALA A 94 -16.76 -1.11 12.00
N LYS A 95 -16.12 -2.09 11.33
CA LYS A 95 -14.90 -2.76 11.83
C LYS A 95 -13.73 -1.78 11.98
N LYS A 96 -13.63 -0.76 11.13
CA LYS A 96 -12.60 0.30 11.21
C LYS A 96 -12.88 1.37 12.28
N ASN A 97 -14.11 1.52 12.72
CA ASN A 97 -14.48 2.47 13.76
C ASN A 97 -14.61 1.84 15.16
N GLN A 98 -14.38 0.53 15.29
CA GLN A 98 -14.31 -0.14 16.60
C GLN A 98 -13.24 0.51 17.49
N LYS A 99 -13.62 0.78 18.75
CA LYS A 99 -12.73 1.31 19.78
C LYS A 99 -11.49 0.42 19.96
N PRO A 100 -10.32 1.01 20.23
CA PRO A 100 -9.06 0.26 20.34
C PRO A 100 -9.09 -0.82 21.44
N GLU A 101 -9.88 -0.63 22.48
CA GLU A 101 -10.07 -1.61 23.58
C GLU A 101 -10.75 -2.89 23.09
N VAL A 102 -11.84 -2.77 22.31
CA VAL A 102 -12.56 -3.93 21.74
C VAL A 102 -11.64 -4.71 20.80
N ARG A 103 -10.79 -4.02 20.03
CA ARG A 103 -9.80 -4.68 19.16
C ARG A 103 -8.72 -5.41 19.94
N LYS A 104 -8.23 -4.84 21.03
CA LYS A 104 -7.24 -5.47 21.90
C LYS A 104 -7.82 -6.72 22.57
N ALA A 105 -9.03 -6.62 23.13
CA ALA A 105 -9.74 -7.75 23.72
C ALA A 105 -9.96 -8.90 22.73
N GLN A 106 -10.41 -8.62 21.51
CA GLN A 106 -10.58 -9.63 20.46
C GLN A 106 -9.26 -10.30 20.05
N ARG A 107 -8.16 -9.52 19.97
CA ARG A 107 -6.83 -10.07 19.68
C ARG A 107 -6.34 -10.96 20.82
N GLU A 108 -6.53 -10.55 22.06
CA GLU A 108 -6.11 -11.32 23.23
C GLU A 108 -6.91 -12.61 23.37
N GLN A 109 -8.22 -12.57 23.14
CA GLN A 109 -9.07 -13.77 23.08
C GLN A 109 -8.64 -14.72 21.95
N ALA A 110 -8.35 -14.20 20.76
CA ALA A 110 -7.85 -15.00 19.65
C ALA A 110 -6.47 -15.62 19.94
N ILE A 111 -5.57 -14.88 20.61
CA ILE A 111 -4.26 -15.39 21.03
C ILE A 111 -4.41 -16.47 22.10
N LYS A 112 -5.31 -16.30 23.08
CA LYS A 112 -5.60 -17.31 24.10
C LYS A 112 -6.15 -18.58 23.47
N ALA A 113 -7.16 -18.47 22.61
CA ALA A 113 -7.72 -19.61 21.88
C ALA A 113 -6.69 -20.30 20.97
N ALA A 114 -5.77 -19.55 20.34
CA ALA A 114 -4.68 -20.13 19.55
C ALA A 114 -3.64 -20.85 20.41
N LYS A 115 -3.31 -20.30 21.60
CA LYS A 115 -2.40 -20.93 22.56
C LYS A 115 -2.99 -22.21 23.14
N GLU A 116 -4.27 -22.23 23.49
CA GLU A 116 -4.97 -23.42 23.97
C GLU A 116 -5.06 -24.50 22.88
N LYS A 117 -5.40 -24.13 21.64
CA LYS A 117 -5.36 -25.06 20.50
C LYS A 117 -3.97 -25.61 20.23
N ASN A 118 -2.91 -24.82 20.44
CA ASN A 118 -1.54 -25.30 20.30
C ASN A 118 -1.11 -26.17 21.49
N ARG A 119 -1.60 -25.89 22.70
CA ARG A 119 -1.35 -26.70 23.89
C ARG A 119 -2.04 -28.06 23.79
N SER A 120 -3.31 -28.11 23.38
CA SER A 120 -4.03 -29.37 23.16
C SER A 120 -3.41 -30.19 22.02
N LYS A 121 -2.94 -29.56 20.94
CA LYS A 121 -2.16 -30.23 19.89
C LYS A 121 -0.80 -30.76 20.38
N LYS A 122 -0.18 -30.11 21.37
CA LYS A 122 1.10 -30.54 21.96
C LYS A 122 0.90 -31.66 22.98
N GLU A 123 -0.22 -31.64 23.72
CA GLU A 123 -0.63 -32.71 24.64
C GLU A 123 -1.07 -33.97 23.87
N ALA A 124 -1.76 -33.81 22.73
CA ALA A 124 -2.09 -34.92 21.82
C ALA A 124 -0.87 -35.49 21.06
N LYS A 125 0.30 -34.83 21.12
CA LYS A 125 1.56 -35.27 20.47
C LYS A 125 2.63 -35.71 21.46
N LYS A 126 2.34 -35.97 22.74
CA LYS A 126 3.32 -36.56 23.67
C LYS A 126 3.35 -38.10 23.51
N PRO A 127 4.46 -38.71 23.06
CA PRO A 127 4.77 -40.10 23.36
C PRO A 127 5.33 -40.21 24.79
N ALA A 128 5.18 -41.39 25.42
CA ALA A 128 5.62 -41.75 26.77
C ALA A 128 7.12 -41.44 27.05
N PRO A 129 7.51 -41.19 28.32
CA PRO A 129 8.85 -40.73 28.67
C PRO A 129 9.87 -41.88 28.63
N LYS A 130 10.97 -41.70 27.89
CA LYS A 130 12.20 -42.51 28.02
C LYS A 130 13.15 -41.84 29.03
N PRO A 131 13.95 -42.61 29.80
CA PRO A 131 14.69 -42.10 30.95
C PRO A 131 15.92 -41.27 30.56
N ALA A 132 16.35 -40.46 31.51
CA ALA A 132 17.33 -39.39 31.41
C ALA A 132 18.69 -39.83 30.85
N SER A 133 19.15 -39.15 29.80
CA SER A 133 20.58 -38.96 29.56
C SER A 133 20.93 -37.48 29.76
N LYS A 134 21.88 -37.22 30.66
CA LYS A 134 22.46 -35.90 30.89
C LYS A 134 23.28 -35.52 29.64
N ALA A 135 22.69 -34.77 28.72
CA ALA A 135 23.45 -34.09 27.68
C ALA A 135 24.19 -32.88 28.30
N PRO A 136 25.47 -32.64 27.96
CA PRO A 136 26.21 -31.50 28.48
C PRO A 136 25.57 -30.20 27.97
N LYS A 137 25.48 -29.21 28.85
CA LYS A 137 25.03 -27.85 28.52
C LYS A 137 25.72 -27.39 27.24
N GLN A 138 24.91 -27.03 26.25
CA GLN A 138 25.33 -26.43 24.99
C GLN A 138 26.41 -25.38 25.28
N LYS A 139 27.64 -25.61 24.80
CA LYS A 139 28.72 -24.62 24.83
C LYS A 139 28.15 -23.33 24.26
N ALA A 140 28.09 -22.28 25.08
CA ALA A 140 27.70 -20.96 24.63
C ALA A 140 28.48 -20.63 23.36
N GLU A 141 27.76 -20.39 22.26
CA GLU A 141 28.36 -20.03 20.98
C GLU A 141 29.41 -18.94 21.21
N ARG A 142 30.67 -19.26 20.91
CA ARG A 142 31.77 -18.31 21.01
C ARG A 142 31.50 -17.20 20.00
N LYS A 143 30.88 -16.11 20.46
CA LYS A 143 30.65 -14.92 19.62
C LYS A 143 32.00 -14.31 19.28
N THR A 144 32.44 -14.52 18.04
CA THR A 144 33.61 -13.87 17.47
C THR A 144 33.25 -12.41 17.15
N PHE A 145 33.89 -11.46 17.82
CA PHE A 145 33.71 -10.04 17.55
C PHE A 145 34.80 -9.56 16.59
N ILE A 146 34.38 -8.98 15.46
CA ILE A 146 35.28 -8.37 14.48
C ILE A 146 35.36 -6.88 14.77
N PHE A 147 36.57 -6.37 15.05
CA PHE A 147 36.79 -4.96 15.35
C PHE A 147 37.42 -4.25 14.16
N PHE A 148 36.85 -3.10 13.79
CA PHE A 148 37.36 -2.27 12.69
C PHE A 148 38.70 -1.58 13.00
N SER A 149 39.01 -1.32 14.28
CA SER A 149 40.27 -0.71 14.68
C SER A 149 40.66 -1.12 16.11
N SER A 150 41.95 -1.01 16.44
CA SER A 150 42.47 -1.20 17.81
C SER A 150 41.75 -0.31 18.84
N LYS A 151 41.34 0.90 18.43
CA LYS A 151 40.54 1.81 19.27
C LYS A 151 39.16 1.25 19.62
N CYS A 152 38.51 0.56 18.67
CA CYS A 152 37.23 -0.11 18.90
C CYS A 152 37.41 -1.31 19.85
N GLN A 153 38.46 -2.10 19.63
CA GLN A 153 38.78 -3.27 20.44
C GLN A 153 39.04 -2.89 21.90
N LYS A 154 39.92 -1.90 22.14
CA LYS A 154 40.23 -1.42 23.49
C LYS A 154 39.00 -0.85 24.20
N SER A 155 38.14 -0.12 23.49
CA SER A 155 36.90 0.42 24.08
C SER A 155 35.90 -0.68 24.48
N PHE A 156 35.82 -1.75 23.68
CA PHE A 156 34.98 -2.92 23.96
C PHE A 156 35.47 -3.69 25.19
N PHE A 157 36.76 -3.99 25.28
CA PHE A 157 37.33 -4.68 26.45
C PHE A 157 37.27 -3.83 27.73
N MET A 158 37.39 -2.51 27.60
CA MET A 158 37.17 -1.56 28.70
C MET A 158 35.68 -1.33 29.03
N LYS A 159 34.75 -2.07 28.40
CA LYS A 159 33.29 -2.00 28.60
C LYS A 159 32.72 -0.57 28.54
N ARG A 160 33.34 0.32 27.75
CA ARG A 160 32.91 1.71 27.65
C ARG A 160 31.61 1.81 26.86
N ASN A 161 30.64 2.57 27.37
CA ASN A 161 29.37 2.78 26.68
C ASN A 161 29.60 3.58 25.38
N PRO A 162 29.25 3.04 24.21
CA PRO A 162 29.43 3.74 22.94
C PRO A 162 28.72 5.10 22.87
N ARG A 163 27.67 5.32 23.67
CA ARG A 163 26.91 6.58 23.70
C ARG A 163 27.65 7.74 24.37
N ASP A 164 28.72 7.46 25.11
CA ASP A 164 29.47 8.46 25.88
C ASP A 164 30.88 8.69 25.28
N ILE A 165 31.18 8.05 24.15
CA ILE A 165 32.43 8.21 23.41
C ILE A 165 32.22 9.20 22.25
N ASN A 166 32.82 10.38 22.33
CA ASN A 166 32.56 11.53 21.44
C ASN A 166 32.66 11.27 19.93
N TRP A 167 33.52 10.33 19.51
CA TRP A 167 33.74 10.05 18.09
C TRP A 167 32.76 9.03 17.50
N THR A 168 31.95 8.33 18.31
CA THR A 168 31.03 7.30 17.83
C THR A 168 29.79 7.90 17.16
N VAL A 169 29.15 7.10 16.30
CA VAL A 169 27.87 7.46 15.67
C VAL A 169 26.76 7.57 16.72
N LEU A 170 26.78 6.74 17.76
CA LEU A 170 25.77 6.74 18.82
C LEU A 170 25.83 8.01 19.67
N TYR A 171 27.04 8.50 20.00
CA TYR A 171 27.21 9.80 20.65
C TYR A 171 26.70 10.94 19.75
N ARG A 172 27.10 10.96 18.47
CA ARG A 172 26.61 11.99 17.52
C ARG A 172 25.09 11.97 17.37
N ARG A 173 24.46 10.79 17.41
CA ARG A 173 23.00 10.63 17.36
C ARG A 173 22.32 11.11 18.66
N LYS A 174 22.86 10.76 19.83
CA LYS A 174 22.39 11.22 21.16
C LYS A 174 22.45 12.75 21.26
N HIS A 175 23.51 13.37 20.72
CA HIS A 175 23.74 14.81 20.75
C HIS A 175 23.35 15.56 19.46
N LYS A 176 22.59 14.92 18.55
CA LYS A 176 22.13 15.51 17.26
C LYS A 176 23.22 16.23 16.45
N LYS A 177 24.48 15.78 16.54
CA LYS A 177 25.59 16.33 15.74
C LYS A 177 25.55 15.77 14.32
N GLY A 178 25.38 16.63 13.32
CA GLY A 178 25.52 16.28 11.90
C GLY A 178 24.25 15.85 11.17
N GLN A 179 23.05 16.00 11.76
CA GLN A 179 21.82 15.89 10.98
C GLN A 179 21.59 17.18 10.18
N GLN A 180 22.12 17.22 8.95
CA GLN A 180 21.48 18.04 7.93
C GLN A 180 20.23 17.27 7.50
N GLU A 181 19.08 17.86 7.77
CA GLU A 181 17.78 17.38 7.28
C GLU A 181 17.77 17.57 5.76
N GLU A 182 18.39 16.62 5.03
CA GLU A 182 18.32 16.54 3.59
C GLU A 182 16.89 16.13 3.21
N VAL A 183 15.98 17.09 3.23
CA VAL A 183 14.62 16.93 2.72
C VAL A 183 14.72 16.90 1.20
N THR A 184 15.15 15.77 0.65
CA THR A 184 15.00 15.48 -0.78
C THR A 184 13.52 15.30 -1.09
N LYS A 185 12.84 16.42 -1.36
CA LYS A 185 11.45 16.44 -1.80
C LYS A 185 11.36 15.87 -3.21
N LYS A 186 11.12 14.55 -3.33
CA LYS A 186 10.65 13.95 -4.59
C LYS A 186 9.29 14.54 -4.94
N ARG A 187 9.25 15.34 -6.00
CA ARG A 187 8.05 15.93 -6.60
C ARG A 187 7.26 14.78 -7.24
N THR A 188 6.11 14.41 -6.68
CA THR A 188 5.15 13.54 -7.36
C THR A 188 3.94 14.37 -7.77
N ARG A 189 3.74 14.53 -9.09
CA ARG A 189 2.46 14.96 -9.64
C ARG A 189 1.51 13.77 -9.54
N LYS A 190 0.31 13.97 -8.99
CA LYS A 190 -0.80 13.02 -9.17
C LYS A 190 -1.86 13.67 -10.04
N THR A 191 -2.11 13.04 -11.17
CA THR A 191 -3.24 13.31 -12.04
C THR A 191 -4.41 12.46 -11.54
N THR A 192 -5.48 13.09 -11.07
CA THR A 192 -6.77 12.41 -10.84
C THR A 192 -7.54 12.38 -12.15
N LYS A 193 -7.80 11.18 -12.69
CA LYS A 193 -8.67 11.02 -13.86
C LYS A 193 -10.13 10.98 -13.40
N PHE A 194 -10.95 11.86 -13.96
CA PHE A 194 -12.39 11.90 -13.75
C PHE A 194 -13.14 10.98 -14.72
N GLN A 195 -14.37 10.63 -14.33
CA GLN A 195 -15.32 9.89 -15.15
C GLN A 195 -15.90 10.87 -16.19
N ARG A 196 -15.57 10.70 -17.47
CA ARG A 196 -16.15 11.50 -18.58
C ARG A 196 -17.48 10.87 -19.02
N SER A 197 -18.38 11.67 -19.58
CA SER A 197 -19.53 11.17 -20.33
C SER A 197 -19.07 10.29 -21.48
N ILE A 198 -19.90 9.31 -21.83
CA ILE A 198 -19.70 8.41 -22.97
C ILE A 198 -20.77 8.80 -23.99
N ALA A 199 -20.43 8.85 -25.28
CA ALA A 199 -21.40 9.16 -26.33
C ALA A 199 -22.63 8.22 -26.21
N GLY A 200 -23.83 8.77 -26.17
CA GLY A 200 -25.09 8.04 -25.99
C GLY A 200 -25.59 7.87 -24.55
N THR A 201 -24.85 8.32 -23.52
CA THR A 201 -25.36 8.39 -22.15
C THR A 201 -24.86 9.63 -21.43
N SER A 202 -25.77 10.44 -20.89
CA SER A 202 -25.40 11.64 -20.15
C SER A 202 -24.69 11.27 -18.83
N LEU A 203 -23.80 12.14 -18.34
CA LEU A 203 -23.14 11.95 -17.04
C LEU A 203 -24.16 11.81 -15.90
N ALA A 204 -25.28 12.53 -16.01
CA ALA A 204 -26.40 12.50 -15.06
C ALA A 204 -27.03 11.11 -15.00
N GLU A 205 -27.30 10.48 -16.15
CA GLU A 205 -27.85 9.12 -16.20
C GLU A 205 -26.88 8.07 -15.66
N ILE A 206 -25.58 8.22 -15.92
CA ILE A 206 -24.54 7.34 -15.39
C ILE A 206 -24.51 7.41 -13.86
N LEU A 207 -24.57 8.63 -13.29
CA LEU A 207 -24.60 8.83 -11.85
C LEU A 207 -25.91 8.32 -11.23
N ALA A 208 -27.05 8.54 -11.87
CA ALA A 208 -28.34 8.04 -11.42
C ALA A 208 -28.35 6.50 -11.35
N LYS A 209 -27.93 5.80 -12.41
CA LYS A 209 -27.82 4.33 -12.43
C LYS A 209 -26.82 3.81 -11.39
N LYS A 210 -25.70 4.50 -11.20
CA LYS A 210 -24.65 4.15 -10.22
C LYS A 210 -25.07 4.41 -8.77
N ASN A 211 -25.98 5.33 -8.53
CA ASN A 211 -26.47 5.66 -7.19
C ASN A 211 -27.81 4.99 -6.83
N GLN A 212 -28.40 4.20 -7.73
CA GLN A 212 -29.57 3.38 -7.41
C GLN A 212 -29.34 2.51 -6.17
N LYS A 213 -30.33 2.49 -5.28
CA LYS A 213 -30.29 1.67 -4.06
C LYS A 213 -30.16 0.19 -4.42
N PRO A 214 -29.42 -0.61 -3.62
CA PRO A 214 -29.24 -2.04 -3.90
C PRO A 214 -30.55 -2.82 -4.06
N GLU A 215 -31.60 -2.41 -3.37
CA GLU A 215 -32.95 -3.00 -3.46
C GLU A 215 -33.55 -2.87 -4.86
N VAL A 216 -33.44 -1.69 -5.48
CA VAL A 216 -33.92 -1.44 -6.84
C VAL A 216 -33.16 -2.31 -7.85
N ARG A 217 -31.85 -2.48 -7.66
CA ARG A 217 -31.05 -3.36 -8.52
C ARG A 217 -31.40 -4.83 -8.36
N LYS A 218 -31.70 -5.28 -7.13
CA LYS A 218 -32.12 -6.65 -6.85
C LYS A 218 -33.48 -6.93 -7.47
N ALA A 219 -34.45 -6.03 -7.30
CA ALA A 219 -35.78 -6.14 -7.89
C ALA A 219 -35.71 -6.25 -9.43
N GLN A 220 -34.93 -5.38 -10.09
CA GLN A 220 -34.71 -5.46 -11.54
C GLN A 220 -34.06 -6.78 -11.97
N ARG A 221 -33.08 -7.28 -11.20
CA ARG A 221 -32.44 -8.57 -11.47
C ARG A 221 -33.41 -9.74 -11.33
N GLU A 222 -34.23 -9.73 -10.29
CA GLU A 222 -35.24 -10.77 -10.05
C GLU A 222 -36.34 -10.77 -11.11
N GLN A 223 -36.81 -9.59 -11.51
CA GLN A 223 -37.75 -9.44 -12.63
C GLN A 223 -37.16 -9.98 -13.93
N ALA A 224 -35.90 -9.67 -14.23
CA ALA A 224 -35.22 -10.20 -15.41
C ALA A 224 -35.05 -11.73 -15.36
N ILE A 225 -34.75 -12.30 -14.19
CA ILE A 225 -34.67 -13.75 -14.00
C ILE A 225 -36.04 -14.41 -14.20
N LYS A 226 -37.11 -13.82 -13.67
CA LYS A 226 -38.49 -14.32 -13.85
C LYS A 226 -38.87 -14.30 -15.33
N ALA A 227 -38.69 -13.17 -16.01
CA ALA A 227 -38.96 -13.05 -17.44
C ALA A 227 -38.12 -14.04 -18.28
N ALA A 228 -36.86 -14.27 -17.93
CA ALA A 228 -36.02 -15.25 -18.60
C ALA A 228 -36.50 -16.69 -18.38
N LYS A 229 -36.93 -17.03 -17.15
CA LYS A 229 -37.50 -18.34 -16.83
C LYS A 229 -38.80 -18.60 -17.57
N GLU A 230 -39.68 -17.61 -17.67
CA GLU A 230 -40.93 -17.68 -18.44
C GLU A 230 -40.64 -17.86 -19.93
N LYS A 231 -39.73 -17.07 -20.50
CA LYS A 231 -39.29 -17.24 -21.90
C LYS A 231 -38.67 -18.62 -22.16
N ASN A 232 -37.94 -19.19 -21.20
CA ASN A 232 -37.38 -20.53 -21.34
C ASN A 232 -38.45 -21.61 -21.19
N ARG A 233 -39.46 -21.40 -20.34
CA ARG A 233 -40.59 -22.30 -20.18
C ARG A 233 -41.45 -22.32 -21.44
N SER A 234 -41.77 -21.17 -22.02
CA SER A 234 -42.51 -21.09 -23.29
C SER A 234 -41.72 -21.70 -24.44
N LYS A 235 -40.40 -21.48 -24.51
CA LYS A 235 -39.52 -22.17 -25.47
C LYS A 235 -39.50 -23.69 -25.27
N LYS A 236 -39.54 -24.16 -24.02
CA LYS A 236 -39.58 -25.59 -23.70
C LYS A 236 -40.93 -26.22 -24.05
N GLU A 237 -42.03 -25.50 -23.84
CA GLU A 237 -43.38 -25.89 -24.22
C GLU A 237 -43.54 -25.93 -25.74
N ALA A 238 -42.98 -24.95 -26.47
CA ALA A 238 -42.93 -24.96 -27.93
C ALA A 238 -42.05 -26.09 -28.51
N LYS A 239 -41.16 -26.69 -27.71
CA LYS A 239 -40.26 -27.78 -28.11
C LYS A 239 -40.74 -29.17 -27.63
N LYS A 240 -41.90 -29.29 -26.97
CA LYS A 240 -42.52 -30.59 -26.66
C LYS A 240 -43.22 -31.15 -27.91
N PRO A 241 -43.01 -32.43 -28.27
CA PRO A 241 -43.73 -33.04 -29.39
C PRO A 241 -45.22 -33.21 -29.05
N ALA A 242 -46.10 -32.97 -30.03
CA ALA A 242 -47.55 -33.09 -29.89
C ALA A 242 -47.96 -34.53 -29.49
N PRO A 243 -48.98 -34.70 -28.62
CA PRO A 243 -49.49 -36.03 -28.31
C PRO A 243 -50.14 -36.63 -29.57
N LYS A 244 -49.80 -37.88 -29.89
CA LYS A 244 -50.35 -38.62 -31.04
C LYS A 244 -51.90 -38.71 -30.91
N PRO A 245 -52.67 -38.43 -31.97
CA PRO A 245 -54.13 -38.45 -31.90
C PRO A 245 -54.66 -39.87 -31.77
N ALA A 246 -55.52 -40.11 -30.77
CA ALA A 246 -56.26 -41.35 -30.61
C ALA A 246 -57.41 -41.40 -31.63
N SER A 247 -57.31 -42.27 -32.63
CA SER A 247 -58.42 -42.58 -33.54
C SER A 247 -59.28 -43.70 -32.94
N LYS A 248 -60.50 -43.38 -32.50
CA LYS A 248 -61.61 -44.35 -32.42
C LYS A 248 -62.91 -43.67 -32.86
N ALA A 249 -63.35 -44.00 -34.07
CA ALA A 249 -64.73 -43.86 -34.51
C ALA A 249 -65.45 -45.23 -34.35
N PRO A 250 -66.78 -45.26 -34.13
CA PRO A 250 -67.50 -46.44 -33.68
C PRO A 250 -67.94 -47.32 -34.87
N LYS A 251 -67.85 -48.64 -34.73
CA LYS A 251 -68.54 -49.59 -35.64
C LYS A 251 -69.23 -50.72 -34.87
N GLN A 252 -70.37 -51.09 -35.43
CA GLN A 252 -71.51 -51.84 -34.91
C GLN A 252 -71.22 -53.26 -34.41
N LYS A 253 -72.03 -53.71 -33.45
CA LYS A 253 -72.22 -55.11 -33.05
C LYS A 253 -72.79 -55.92 -34.23
N ALA A 254 -72.17 -57.06 -34.53
CA ALA A 254 -72.87 -58.23 -35.05
C ALA A 254 -72.13 -59.52 -34.64
N GLU A 255 -72.89 -60.36 -33.93
CA GLU A 255 -72.85 -61.82 -33.77
C GLU A 255 -71.55 -62.58 -33.40
N ARG A 256 -71.66 -63.25 -32.25
CA ARG A 256 -70.85 -64.42 -31.87
C ARG A 256 -71.35 -65.65 -32.64
N LYS A 257 -70.43 -66.42 -33.24
CA LYS A 257 -70.60 -67.86 -33.44
C LYS A 257 -69.49 -68.63 -32.71
N VAL A 258 -69.93 -69.73 -32.12
CA VAL A 258 -69.29 -70.58 -31.11
C VAL A 258 -68.48 -71.69 -31.77
N LYS A 259 -67.63 -72.36 -30.96
CA LYS A 259 -66.98 -73.68 -31.10
C LYS A 259 -65.52 -73.57 -31.57
N SER A 260 -64.53 -74.29 -31.03
CA SER A 260 -64.53 -75.49 -30.17
C SER A 260 -63.12 -75.72 -29.57
N SER A 261 -63.10 -76.24 -28.33
CA SER A 261 -62.18 -77.23 -27.71
C SER A 261 -60.79 -77.47 -28.33
N ALA A 262 -59.67 -77.25 -27.62
CA ALA A 262 -59.03 -78.12 -26.59
C ALA A 262 -57.72 -78.77 -27.17
N PRO A 263 -56.89 -79.49 -26.39
CA PRO A 263 -56.10 -79.00 -25.26
C PRO A 263 -54.62 -79.49 -25.26
N ARG A 264 -53.86 -79.00 -24.26
CA ARG A 264 -52.94 -79.77 -23.39
C ARG A 264 -51.48 -80.05 -23.82
N VAL A 265 -50.63 -80.01 -22.77
CA VAL A 265 -49.30 -80.63 -22.56
C VAL A 265 -48.18 -80.07 -23.45
N GLY A 266 -47.01 -79.67 -22.97
CA GLY A 266 -46.33 -79.83 -21.69
C GLY A 266 -44.84 -79.69 -21.98
N GLY A 267 -44.01 -79.56 -20.94
CA GLY A 267 -42.56 -79.58 -21.13
C GLY A 267 -41.83 -78.88 -20.01
N LYS A 268 -41.55 -79.64 -18.94
CA LYS A 268 -40.51 -79.32 -17.98
C LYS A 268 -39.17 -79.15 -18.70
N ARG A 269 -38.41 -78.12 -18.31
CA ARG A 269 -37.17 -78.24 -17.54
C ARG A 269 -36.78 -76.87 -17.00
#